data_AF-A0A1J5M1N1-F1
#
_entry.id   AF-A0A1J5M1N1-F1
#
_cell.length_a   1.000
_cell.length_b   1.000
_cell.length_c   1.000
_cell.angle_alpha   90.00
_cell.angle_beta   90.00
_cell.angle_gamma   90.00
#
_symmetry.space_group_name_H-M   'P 1'
#
loop_
_entity.id
_entity.type
_entity.pdbx_description
1 polymer ?
#
loop_
_entity_poly.entity_id
_entity_poly.type
_entity_poly.pdbx_seq_one_letter_code
_entity_poly.pdbx_strand_id
1 'polypeptide(L)'
;MRRLLLALPVILAALWLMVLPFPASAQGFTALARVMPQDSRLIADGRGGVQLDLHLSQGVPYRIFTLDAPRRLVLDFQEVDWTGLDPQAFLAPPQMRNIRFGGYLPGWSRMVLELAEPMEVATASMSIDTVSAAAALTVQLQPTDAESFAAAAGAPHDPRLDLPPPAVLQDRPARDPDAPLVVMLDPGHGGLDPGAEAEGGVMEKELMLNFAYDLGERLVRSGAFEVLLTREGDYFVSLERRIAMAHQQGADLFLSLHADSVSEGMAHGTVVYTLSKEASDLASVKLAERHDRADLLSGSDLSTVDDEVTDVLLDLARQETHPRSTALAQSVIEALMEQGGPVNRRPLRAAGFSVLKSADIPSILIELGFMSSPRDLENLTNPAWRAKAAQAILEGLMAWREDDTARRALVRQ
;
A
#
# COMPACT_ATOMS: atom_id res chain seq x y z
N MET A 1 53.92 -1.98 -80.09
CA MET A 1 52.57 -1.99 -80.71
C MET A 1 51.56 -2.39 -79.64
N ARG A 2 50.53 -1.56 -79.38
CA ARG A 2 49.19 -1.82 -78.74
C ARG A 2 49.14 -2.74 -77.50
N ARG A 3 48.41 -2.52 -76.41
CA ARG A 3 47.31 -1.65 -75.92
C ARG A 3 47.12 -2.12 -74.44
N LEU A 4 47.06 -1.26 -73.42
CA LEU A 4 45.85 -0.62 -72.84
C LEU A 4 45.31 -1.34 -71.58
N LEU A 5 44.88 -0.51 -70.59
CA LEU A 5 43.91 -0.74 -69.49
C LEU A 5 44.53 -0.98 -68.09
N LEU A 6 44.59 0.04 -67.21
CA LEU A 6 43.57 0.55 -66.24
C LEU A 6 43.88 -0.02 -64.84
N ALA A 7 43.80 0.65 -63.70
CA ALA A 7 43.64 2.05 -63.29
C ALA A 7 44.07 2.13 -61.80
N LEU A 8 44.61 3.28 -61.40
CA LEU A 8 45.07 3.66 -60.06
C LEU A 8 43.87 3.94 -59.08
N PRO A 9 44.15 4.12 -57.77
CA PRO A 9 43.22 4.04 -56.64
C PRO A 9 42.66 5.41 -56.24
N VAL A 10 41.63 5.42 -55.38
CA VAL A 10 41.19 6.64 -54.68
C VAL A 10 41.10 6.35 -53.18
N ILE A 11 42.08 6.91 -52.48
CA ILE A 11 42.02 7.24 -51.06
C ILE A 11 40.96 8.34 -50.91
N LEU A 12 39.92 8.08 -50.13
CA LEU A 12 39.10 9.13 -49.54
C LEU A 12 38.85 8.80 -48.07
N ALA A 13 39.65 9.42 -47.22
CA ALA A 13 39.35 9.61 -45.82
C ALA A 13 38.34 10.76 -45.71
N ALA A 14 37.13 10.49 -45.22
CA ALA A 14 36.26 11.45 -44.53
C ALA A 14 34.93 10.79 -44.15
N LEU A 15 34.49 11.02 -42.92
CA LEU A 15 33.16 10.68 -42.36
C LEU A 15 32.84 9.19 -42.18
N TRP A 16 33.49 8.56 -41.20
CA TRP A 16 32.74 7.65 -40.32
C TRP A 16 32.30 8.46 -39.10
N LEU A 17 31.08 9.01 -39.19
CA LEU A 17 30.31 9.40 -38.01
C LEU A 17 30.22 8.16 -37.11
N MET A 18 30.94 8.19 -35.98
CA MET A 18 30.54 7.40 -34.82
C MET A 18 29.17 7.91 -34.39
N VAL A 19 28.11 7.27 -34.88
CA VAL A 19 26.82 7.26 -34.21
C VAL A 19 27.04 6.43 -32.95
N LEU A 20 27.48 7.09 -31.87
CA LEU A 20 27.38 6.52 -30.54
C LEU A 20 25.89 6.30 -30.27
N PRO A 21 25.46 5.10 -29.85
CA PRO A 21 24.10 4.92 -29.39
C PRO A 21 23.93 5.81 -28.15
N PHE A 22 23.05 6.81 -28.24
CA PHE A 22 22.48 7.42 -27.06
C PHE A 22 21.88 6.28 -26.22
N PRO A 23 22.23 6.12 -24.94
CA PRO A 23 21.39 5.32 -24.06
C PRO A 23 20.05 6.05 -24.03
N ALA A 24 19.04 5.47 -24.66
CA ALA A 24 17.67 5.93 -24.51
C ALA A 24 17.37 5.92 -23.02
N SER A 25 17.12 7.10 -22.46
CA SER A 25 16.73 7.28 -21.07
C SER A 25 15.58 6.34 -20.74
N ALA A 26 15.77 5.59 -19.66
CA ALA A 26 14.74 4.77 -19.04
C ALA A 26 13.49 5.61 -18.77
N GLN A 27 12.39 5.25 -19.43
CA GLN A 27 11.04 5.55 -18.98
C GLN A 27 10.35 4.21 -18.80
N GLY A 28 10.18 3.82 -17.55
CA GLY A 28 9.41 2.65 -17.16
C GLY A 28 8.99 2.86 -15.73
N PHE A 29 7.96 3.68 -15.53
CA PHE A 29 7.08 3.57 -14.36
C PHE A 29 6.91 2.08 -14.05
N THR A 30 7.10 1.63 -12.80
CA THR A 30 6.71 0.27 -12.41
C THR A 30 5.18 0.21 -12.48
N ALA A 31 4.69 -0.01 -13.69
CA ALA A 31 3.30 0.16 -14.05
C ALA A 31 2.45 -0.95 -13.43
N LEU A 32 1.20 -0.61 -13.14
CA LEU A 32 0.12 -1.57 -12.93
C LEU A 32 0.27 -2.78 -13.87
N ALA A 33 0.03 -3.98 -13.36
CA ALA A 33 -0.03 -5.16 -14.22
C ALA A 33 -1.10 -4.91 -15.28
N ARG A 34 -0.71 -4.76 -16.53
CA ARG A 34 -1.64 -4.43 -17.60
C ARG A 34 -2.06 -5.71 -18.29
N VAL A 35 -3.36 -5.84 -18.55
CA VAL A 35 -3.84 -6.90 -19.42
C VAL A 35 -3.26 -6.70 -20.83
N MET A 36 -2.83 -7.79 -21.46
CA MET A 36 -2.35 -7.81 -22.84
C MET A 36 -3.51 -8.30 -23.72
N PRO A 37 -4.32 -7.40 -24.32
CA PRO A 37 -5.60 -7.79 -24.92
C PRO A 37 -5.42 -8.68 -26.14
N GLN A 38 -4.36 -8.47 -26.93
CA GLN A 38 -4.10 -9.30 -28.12
C GLN A 38 -3.69 -10.75 -27.81
N ASP A 39 -3.20 -10.99 -26.59
CA ASP A 39 -2.71 -12.31 -26.16
C ASP A 39 -3.72 -13.00 -25.23
N SER A 40 -4.64 -12.23 -24.65
CA SER A 40 -5.70 -12.72 -23.77
C SER A 40 -6.92 -13.17 -24.59
N ARG A 41 -7.58 -14.24 -24.16
CA ARG A 41 -8.75 -14.80 -24.85
C ARG A 41 -9.60 -15.69 -23.96
N LEU A 42 -10.85 -15.85 -24.37
CA LEU A 42 -11.83 -16.73 -23.77
C LEU A 42 -12.37 -17.69 -24.84
N ILE A 43 -12.11 -19.00 -24.70
CA ILE A 43 -12.40 -19.99 -25.77
C ILE A 43 -13.20 -21.17 -25.20
N ALA A 44 -14.14 -21.70 -25.97
CA ALA A 44 -14.79 -22.98 -25.67
C ALA A 44 -13.87 -24.18 -25.98
N ASP A 45 -13.75 -25.13 -25.07
CA ASP A 45 -12.82 -26.27 -25.21
C ASP A 45 -13.35 -27.41 -26.11
N GLY A 46 -14.55 -27.24 -26.67
CA GLY A 46 -15.23 -28.21 -27.54
C GLY A 46 -15.95 -29.35 -26.83
N ARG A 47 -15.81 -29.48 -25.50
CA ARG A 47 -16.51 -30.48 -24.65
C ARG A 47 -17.54 -29.85 -23.71
N GLY A 48 -17.91 -28.60 -23.98
CA GLY A 48 -18.80 -27.80 -23.15
C GLY A 48 -18.06 -26.96 -22.10
N GLY A 49 -16.76 -27.16 -21.92
CA GLY A 49 -15.92 -26.34 -21.04
C GLY A 49 -15.47 -25.03 -21.68
N VAL A 50 -14.88 -24.17 -20.85
CA VAL A 50 -14.34 -22.87 -21.25
C VAL A 50 -12.95 -22.68 -20.68
N GLN A 51 -12.02 -22.20 -21.50
CA GLN A 51 -10.70 -21.79 -21.07
C GLN A 51 -10.56 -20.27 -21.16
N LEU A 52 -10.18 -19.66 -20.05
CA LEU A 52 -9.71 -18.28 -19.98
C LEU A 52 -8.18 -18.29 -19.97
N ASP A 53 -7.57 -17.69 -20.98
CA ASP A 53 -6.15 -17.35 -20.99
C ASP A 53 -6.05 -15.83 -20.81
N LEU A 54 -5.50 -15.38 -19.68
CA LEU A 54 -5.29 -13.97 -19.37
C LEU A 54 -3.79 -13.68 -19.31
N HIS A 55 -3.30 -12.90 -20.27
CA HIS A 55 -1.92 -12.47 -20.32
C HIS A 55 -1.76 -11.09 -19.67
N LEU A 56 -0.79 -10.98 -18.78
CA LEU A 56 -0.50 -9.79 -17.99
C LEU A 56 0.96 -9.36 -18.21
N SER A 57 1.21 -8.05 -18.18
CA SER A 57 2.57 -7.51 -18.28
C SER A 57 3.48 -7.95 -17.14
N GLN A 58 2.91 -8.32 -15.99
CA GLN A 58 3.62 -8.91 -14.86
C GLN A 58 2.73 -9.83 -14.02
N GLY A 59 3.34 -10.74 -13.25
CA GLY A 59 2.64 -11.59 -12.29
C GLY A 59 2.08 -10.80 -11.10
N VAL A 60 0.84 -11.09 -10.71
CA VAL A 60 0.19 -10.50 -9.54
C VAL A 60 -0.54 -11.57 -8.73
N PRO A 61 -0.60 -11.44 -7.39
CA PRO A 61 -1.48 -12.27 -6.57
C PRO A 61 -2.94 -12.18 -7.05
N TYR A 62 -3.60 -13.33 -7.08
CA TYR A 62 -5.00 -13.44 -7.49
C TYR A 62 -5.74 -14.47 -6.65
N ARG A 63 -7.07 -14.35 -6.60
CA ARG A 63 -7.97 -15.40 -6.10
C ARG A 63 -9.11 -15.63 -7.08
N ILE A 64 -9.62 -16.86 -7.11
CA ILE A 64 -10.71 -17.27 -7.99
C ILE A 64 -11.78 -17.99 -7.18
N PHE A 65 -13.04 -17.67 -7.43
CA PHE A 65 -14.18 -18.31 -6.80
C PHE A 65 -15.45 -18.13 -7.64
N THR A 66 -16.51 -18.85 -7.27
CA THR A 66 -17.82 -18.71 -7.90
C THR A 66 -18.84 -18.09 -6.94
N LEU A 67 -19.86 -17.44 -7.50
CA LEU A 67 -21.04 -16.98 -6.77
C LEU A 67 -22.29 -17.55 -7.43
N ASP A 68 -23.28 -17.94 -6.63
CA ASP A 68 -24.60 -18.32 -7.13
C ASP A 68 -25.57 -17.13 -7.05
N ALA A 69 -26.63 -17.17 -7.86
CA ALA A 69 -27.70 -16.15 -7.92
C ALA A 69 -27.24 -14.67 -8.14
N PRO A 70 -26.83 -14.25 -9.35
CA PRO A 70 -26.64 -15.06 -10.55
C PRO A 70 -25.28 -15.79 -10.55
N ARG A 71 -25.20 -16.86 -11.33
CA ARG A 71 -23.98 -17.68 -11.48
C ARG A 71 -22.86 -16.86 -12.07
N ARG A 72 -21.76 -16.73 -11.34
CA ARG A 72 -20.61 -15.93 -11.72
C ARG A 72 -19.31 -16.65 -11.40
N LEU A 73 -18.34 -16.54 -12.28
CA LEU A 73 -16.93 -16.73 -11.95
C LEU A 73 -16.35 -15.36 -11.61
N VAL A 74 -15.65 -15.27 -10.49
CA VAL A 74 -15.01 -14.05 -10.00
C VAL A 74 -13.51 -14.30 -9.88
N LEU A 75 -12.73 -13.40 -10.45
CA LEU A 75 -11.28 -13.34 -10.32
C LEU A 75 -10.91 -11.99 -9.71
N ASP A 76 -10.30 -12.00 -8.53
CA ASP A 76 -9.74 -10.80 -7.91
C ASP A 76 -8.23 -10.80 -8.08
N PHE A 77 -7.67 -9.64 -8.41
CA PHE A 77 -6.24 -9.43 -8.61
C PHE A 77 -5.78 -8.28 -7.74
N GLN A 78 -4.53 -8.36 -7.25
CA GLN A 78 -3.82 -7.25 -6.62
C GLN A 78 -3.44 -6.21 -7.69
N GLU A 79 -4.49 -5.54 -8.16
CA GLU A 79 -4.56 -4.51 -9.19
C GLU A 79 -4.08 -4.90 -10.60
N VAL A 80 -5.02 -4.90 -11.55
CA VAL A 80 -4.76 -5.05 -12.99
C VAL A 80 -5.37 -3.86 -13.71
N ASP A 81 -4.56 -3.22 -14.56
CA ASP A 81 -5.02 -2.22 -15.52
C ASP A 81 -5.70 -2.93 -16.70
N TRP A 82 -7.02 -2.78 -16.78
CA TRP A 82 -7.85 -3.36 -17.83
C TRP A 82 -7.88 -2.52 -19.12
N THR A 83 -7.14 -1.42 -19.18
CA THR A 83 -7.13 -0.52 -20.35
C THR A 83 -6.79 -1.29 -21.63
N GLY A 84 -7.65 -1.14 -22.63
CA GLY A 84 -7.50 -1.76 -23.94
C GLY A 84 -8.19 -3.12 -24.10
N LEU A 85 -8.70 -3.73 -23.01
CA LEU A 85 -9.56 -4.89 -23.12
C LEU A 85 -11.00 -4.44 -23.39
N ASP A 86 -11.58 -4.89 -24.49
CA ASP A 86 -12.99 -4.65 -24.82
C ASP A 86 -13.85 -5.81 -24.31
N PRO A 87 -14.79 -5.57 -23.35
CA PRO A 87 -15.68 -6.61 -22.83
C PRO A 87 -16.44 -7.37 -23.92
N GLN A 88 -16.93 -6.67 -24.95
CA GLN A 88 -17.77 -7.28 -25.99
C GLN A 88 -16.95 -8.14 -26.95
N ALA A 89 -15.74 -7.66 -27.30
CA ALA A 89 -14.83 -8.43 -28.16
C ALA A 89 -14.23 -9.64 -27.44
N PHE A 90 -14.07 -9.57 -26.11
CA PHE A 90 -13.51 -10.64 -25.29
C PHE A 90 -14.51 -11.75 -24.98
N LEU A 91 -15.81 -11.42 -24.92
CA LEU A 91 -16.90 -12.36 -24.62
C LEU A 91 -17.26 -13.18 -25.87
N ALA A 92 -16.53 -14.28 -26.13
CA ALA A 92 -16.75 -15.13 -27.29
C ALA A 92 -17.61 -16.39 -27.05
N PRO A 93 -17.45 -17.17 -25.96
CA PRO A 93 -18.18 -18.43 -25.78
C PRO A 93 -19.66 -18.24 -25.37
N PRO A 94 -20.60 -19.07 -25.86
CA PRO A 94 -22.02 -18.97 -25.50
C PRO A 94 -22.30 -19.27 -24.02
N GLN A 95 -21.37 -19.94 -23.33
CA GLN A 95 -21.45 -20.21 -21.90
C GLN A 95 -21.27 -18.96 -21.03
N MET A 96 -20.86 -17.83 -21.63
CA MET A 96 -20.57 -16.58 -20.94
C MET A 96 -21.60 -15.53 -21.36
N ARG A 97 -22.48 -15.15 -20.43
CA ARG A 97 -23.56 -14.18 -20.70
C ARG A 97 -23.06 -12.75 -20.70
N ASN A 98 -22.10 -12.46 -19.83
CA ASN A 98 -21.59 -11.12 -19.62
C ASN A 98 -20.18 -11.19 -19.02
N ILE A 99 -19.40 -10.14 -19.27
CA ILE A 99 -18.13 -9.93 -18.59
C ILE A 99 -18.08 -8.49 -18.09
N ARG A 100 -17.58 -8.32 -16.88
CA ARG A 100 -17.27 -7.01 -16.29
C ARG A 100 -15.88 -7.08 -15.70
N PHE A 101 -15.17 -5.98 -15.79
CA PHE A 101 -13.91 -5.81 -15.09
C PHE A 101 -13.70 -4.37 -14.67
N GLY A 102 -12.92 -4.17 -13.61
CA GLY A 102 -12.61 -2.85 -13.07
C GLY A 102 -12.08 -2.96 -11.64
N GLY A 103 -11.81 -1.81 -11.02
CA GLY A 103 -11.55 -1.74 -9.58
C GLY A 103 -12.76 -2.22 -8.78
N TYR A 104 -12.53 -2.87 -7.64
CA TYR A 104 -13.60 -3.28 -6.71
C TYR A 104 -13.30 -2.93 -5.24
N LEU A 105 -12.02 -2.97 -4.84
CA LEU A 105 -11.52 -2.44 -3.57
C LEU A 105 -10.21 -1.69 -3.87
N PRO A 106 -9.79 -0.70 -3.06
CA PRO A 106 -8.51 -0.03 -3.26
C PRO A 106 -7.33 -1.03 -3.31
N GLY A 107 -6.54 -0.99 -4.38
CA GLY A 107 -5.45 -1.94 -4.66
C GLY A 107 -5.89 -3.28 -5.26
N TRP A 108 -7.17 -3.39 -5.62
CA TRP A 108 -7.78 -4.61 -6.15
C TRP A 108 -8.61 -4.34 -7.40
N SER A 109 -8.41 -5.21 -8.38
CA SER A 109 -9.28 -5.24 -9.54
C SER A 109 -9.96 -6.59 -9.65
N ARG A 110 -11.14 -6.60 -10.23
CA ARG A 110 -11.99 -7.78 -10.33
C ARG A 110 -12.41 -7.99 -11.77
N MET A 111 -12.33 -9.23 -12.24
CA MET A 111 -13.04 -9.70 -13.42
C MET A 111 -14.21 -10.58 -12.96
N VAL A 112 -15.40 -10.31 -13.48
CA VAL A 112 -16.62 -11.09 -13.25
C VAL A 112 -17.15 -11.59 -14.58
N LEU A 113 -17.25 -12.92 -14.71
CA LEU A 113 -17.88 -13.59 -15.84
C LEU A 113 -19.24 -14.14 -15.38
N GLU A 114 -20.32 -13.65 -15.97
CA GLU A 114 -21.66 -14.20 -15.74
C GLU A 114 -21.85 -15.47 -16.56
N LEU A 115 -22.13 -16.59 -15.88
CA LEU A 115 -22.17 -17.92 -16.48
C LEU A 115 -23.60 -18.24 -16.95
N ALA A 116 -23.74 -18.77 -18.17
CA ALA A 116 -25.02 -19.20 -18.71
C ALA A 116 -25.54 -20.48 -18.06
N GLU A 117 -24.62 -21.33 -17.62
CA GLU A 117 -24.84 -22.64 -17.02
C GLU A 117 -23.86 -22.87 -15.85
N PRO A 118 -24.12 -23.82 -14.95
CA PRO A 118 -23.21 -24.11 -13.85
C PRO A 118 -21.89 -24.68 -14.38
N MET A 119 -20.78 -24.04 -14.01
CA MET A 119 -19.44 -24.50 -14.35
C MET A 119 -18.53 -24.39 -13.13
N GLU A 120 -17.69 -25.39 -12.92
CA GLU A 120 -16.70 -25.40 -11.85
C GLU A 120 -15.28 -25.13 -12.39
N VAL A 121 -14.41 -24.61 -11.53
CA VAL A 121 -13.00 -24.39 -11.85
C VAL A 121 -12.26 -25.71 -11.75
N ALA A 122 -11.93 -26.31 -12.89
CA ALA A 122 -11.16 -27.56 -12.96
C ALA A 122 -9.69 -27.33 -12.64
N THR A 123 -9.10 -26.26 -13.21
CA THR A 123 -7.73 -25.83 -12.93
C THR A 123 -7.59 -24.31 -13.01
N ALA A 124 -6.70 -23.76 -12.21
CA ALA A 124 -6.26 -22.36 -12.30
C ALA A 124 -4.76 -22.31 -12.00
N SER A 125 -3.97 -21.78 -12.93
CA SER A 125 -2.52 -21.70 -12.77
C SER A 125 -1.98 -20.44 -13.44
N MET A 126 -1.07 -19.75 -12.75
CA MET A 126 -0.32 -18.63 -13.30
C MET A 126 1.14 -19.03 -13.50
N SER A 127 1.64 -18.86 -14.72
CA SER A 127 3.07 -18.96 -15.02
C SER A 127 3.66 -17.55 -15.13
N ILE A 128 4.81 -17.32 -14.50
CA ILE A 128 5.53 -16.04 -14.54
C ILE A 128 6.88 -16.25 -15.23
N ASP A 129 7.18 -15.46 -16.25
CA ASP A 129 8.48 -15.42 -16.90
C ASP A 129 9.50 -14.72 -15.99
N THR A 130 10.59 -15.40 -15.66
CA THR A 130 11.57 -14.91 -14.66
C THR A 130 12.45 -13.77 -15.17
N VAL A 131 12.42 -13.46 -16.47
CA VAL A 131 13.26 -12.42 -17.08
C VAL A 131 12.44 -11.17 -17.36
N SER A 132 11.27 -11.33 -17.95
CA SER A 132 10.38 -10.23 -18.35
C SER A 132 9.30 -9.92 -17.31
N ALA A 133 9.16 -10.75 -16.27
CA ALA A 133 8.07 -10.74 -15.30
C ALA A 133 6.67 -11.04 -15.87
N ALA A 134 6.51 -11.09 -17.20
CA ALA A 134 5.24 -11.33 -17.88
C ALA A 134 4.56 -12.61 -17.36
N ALA A 135 3.25 -12.55 -17.21
CA ALA A 135 2.49 -13.65 -16.64
C ALA A 135 1.34 -14.09 -17.54
N ALA A 136 1.05 -15.39 -17.49
CA ALA A 136 -0.11 -15.97 -18.13
C ALA A 136 -0.91 -16.76 -17.08
N LEU A 137 -2.13 -16.32 -16.82
CA LEU A 137 -3.11 -17.02 -16.00
C LEU A 137 -4.03 -17.84 -16.90
N THR A 138 -3.99 -19.17 -16.76
CA THR A 138 -4.92 -20.08 -17.43
C THR A 138 -5.91 -20.63 -16.41
N VAL A 139 -7.20 -20.47 -16.72
CA VAL A 139 -8.31 -21.00 -15.92
C VAL A 139 -9.16 -21.89 -16.82
N GLN A 140 -9.34 -23.15 -16.42
CA GLN A 140 -10.19 -24.10 -17.12
C GLN A 140 -11.48 -24.33 -16.33
N LEU A 141 -12.59 -24.13 -17.00
CA LEU A 141 -13.94 -24.37 -16.49
C LEU A 141 -14.52 -25.60 -17.17
N GLN A 142 -15.20 -26.44 -16.39
CA GLN A 142 -15.96 -27.57 -16.91
C GLN A 142 -17.42 -27.52 -16.44
N PRO A 143 -18.38 -28.02 -17.23
CA PRO A 143 -19.77 -28.11 -16.82
C PRO A 143 -19.91 -28.92 -15.52
N THR A 144 -20.76 -28.44 -14.61
CA THR A 144 -21.12 -29.14 -13.38
C THR A 144 -22.64 -29.06 -13.17
N ASP A 145 -23.17 -29.84 -12.23
CA ASP A 145 -24.59 -29.76 -11.90
C ASP A 145 -24.88 -28.55 -10.98
N ALA A 146 -26.15 -28.13 -10.93
CA ALA A 146 -26.54 -26.93 -10.19
C ALA A 146 -26.37 -27.06 -8.67
N GLU A 147 -26.49 -28.27 -8.12
CA GLU A 147 -26.36 -28.53 -6.68
C GLU A 147 -24.88 -28.42 -6.28
N SER A 148 -23.99 -29.07 -7.04
CA SER A 148 -22.54 -28.99 -6.87
C SER A 148 -22.02 -27.56 -7.01
N PHE A 149 -22.52 -26.81 -8.01
CA PHE A 149 -22.15 -25.39 -8.18
C PHE A 149 -22.57 -24.54 -6.98
N ALA A 150 -23.82 -24.67 -6.52
CA ALA A 150 -24.33 -23.89 -5.40
C ALA A 150 -23.59 -24.23 -4.09
N ALA A 151 -23.24 -25.49 -3.88
CA ALA A 151 -22.49 -25.93 -2.71
C ALA A 151 -21.05 -25.40 -2.68
N ALA A 152 -20.42 -25.23 -3.84
CA ALA A 152 -19.06 -24.70 -3.97
C ALA A 152 -18.99 -23.16 -4.07
N ALA A 153 -20.14 -22.48 -4.25
CA ALA A 153 -20.21 -21.04 -4.40
C ALA A 153 -19.97 -20.29 -3.08
N GLY A 154 -19.17 -19.23 -3.16
CA GLY A 154 -18.79 -18.41 -2.02
C GLY A 154 -17.37 -17.88 -2.18
N ALA A 155 -17.12 -16.63 -1.78
CA ALA A 155 -15.77 -16.11 -1.74
C ALA A 155 -14.97 -16.83 -0.63
N PRO A 156 -13.81 -17.43 -0.94
CA PRO A 156 -12.93 -17.96 0.08
C PRO A 156 -12.40 -16.81 0.92
N HIS A 157 -12.40 -16.98 2.23
CA HIS A 157 -11.81 -16.01 3.13
C HIS A 157 -10.29 -15.96 2.88
N ASP A 158 -9.78 -14.78 2.53
CA ASP A 158 -8.35 -14.53 2.45
C ASP A 158 -7.99 -13.42 3.46
N PRO A 159 -7.29 -13.77 4.55
CA PRO A 159 -6.90 -12.82 5.59
C PRO A 159 -6.06 -11.63 5.10
N ARG A 160 -5.43 -11.75 3.92
CA ARG A 160 -4.65 -10.67 3.29
C ARG A 160 -5.54 -9.67 2.56
N LEU A 161 -6.76 -10.07 2.18
CA LEU A 161 -7.60 -9.37 1.20
C LEU A 161 -8.87 -8.80 1.81
N ASP A 162 -9.49 -9.57 2.70
CA ASP A 162 -10.77 -9.21 3.26
C ASP A 162 -10.56 -8.26 4.44
N LEU A 163 -11.33 -7.16 4.46
CA LEU A 163 -11.51 -6.40 5.71
C LEU A 163 -12.04 -7.38 6.76
N PRO A 164 -11.52 -7.31 7.99
CA PRO A 164 -12.03 -8.19 9.00
C PRO A 164 -13.49 -7.81 9.29
N PRO A 165 -14.32 -8.77 9.71
CA PRO A 165 -15.68 -8.46 10.11
C PRO A 165 -15.64 -7.34 11.16
N PRO A 166 -16.59 -6.38 11.14
CA PRO A 166 -16.64 -5.30 12.11
C PRO A 166 -16.52 -5.87 13.52
N ALA A 167 -15.41 -5.57 14.18
CA ALA A 167 -15.20 -5.98 15.55
C ALA A 167 -15.93 -4.99 16.44
N VAL A 168 -16.79 -5.48 17.32
CA VAL A 168 -17.29 -4.66 18.42
C VAL A 168 -16.06 -4.25 19.23
N LEU A 169 -15.86 -2.95 19.43
CA LEU A 169 -14.83 -2.44 20.33
C LEU A 169 -15.11 -3.04 21.71
N GLN A 170 -14.34 -4.06 22.08
CA GLN A 170 -14.43 -4.66 23.40
C GLN A 170 -13.49 -3.91 24.33
N ASP A 171 -13.96 -3.61 25.54
CA ASP A 171 -13.10 -3.11 26.61
C ASP A 171 -11.95 -4.09 26.80
N ARG A 172 -10.73 -3.66 26.45
CA ARG A 172 -9.55 -4.51 26.61
C ARG A 172 -9.39 -4.84 28.10
N PRO A 173 -9.25 -6.13 28.47
CA PRO A 173 -8.95 -6.49 29.85
C PRO A 173 -7.68 -5.77 30.30
N ALA A 174 -7.67 -5.30 31.55
CA ALA A 174 -6.52 -4.61 32.10
C ALA A 174 -5.27 -5.51 32.01
N ARG A 175 -4.32 -5.12 31.17
CA ARG A 175 -2.99 -5.75 31.10
C ARG A 175 -2.19 -5.39 32.35
N ASP A 176 -1.25 -6.25 32.71
CA ASP A 176 -0.21 -5.95 33.69
C ASP A 176 0.45 -4.61 33.31
N PRO A 177 0.54 -3.61 34.22
CA PRO A 177 1.21 -2.34 33.94
C PRO A 177 2.66 -2.50 33.44
N ASP A 178 3.32 -3.61 33.79
CA ASP A 178 4.69 -3.88 33.39
C ASP A 178 4.79 -4.66 32.05
N ALA A 179 3.66 -5.12 31.50
CA ALA A 179 3.65 -5.83 30.22
C ALA A 179 4.17 -4.93 29.07
N PRO A 180 4.85 -5.52 28.07
CA PRO A 180 5.21 -4.79 26.86
C PRO A 180 3.98 -4.19 26.18
N LEU A 181 4.08 -2.94 25.72
CA LEU A 181 3.02 -2.32 24.91
C LEU A 181 3.11 -2.84 23.49
N VAL A 182 1.96 -3.16 22.88
CA VAL A 182 1.91 -3.57 21.48
C VAL A 182 1.90 -2.33 20.59
N VAL A 183 2.95 -2.15 19.80
CA VAL A 183 3.11 -1.03 18.86
C VAL A 183 2.89 -1.52 17.44
N MET A 184 1.88 -0.96 16.77
CA MET A 184 1.70 -1.12 15.33
C MET A 184 2.52 -0.05 14.61
N LEU A 185 3.57 -0.48 13.91
CA LEU A 185 4.33 0.37 13.00
C LEU A 185 3.72 0.26 11.60
N ASP A 186 3.42 1.41 11.03
CA ASP A 186 2.79 1.51 9.73
C ASP A 186 3.76 2.20 8.75
N PRO A 187 4.63 1.46 8.05
CA PRO A 187 5.43 2.03 6.98
C PRO A 187 4.52 2.45 5.83
N GLY A 188 4.47 3.77 5.58
CA GLY A 188 3.63 4.39 4.57
C GLY A 188 3.78 3.78 3.18
N HIS A 189 2.74 3.96 2.36
CA HIS A 189 2.72 3.55 0.95
C HIS A 189 2.92 2.03 0.77
N GLY A 190 3.48 1.62 -0.38
CA GLY A 190 3.82 0.22 -0.68
C GLY A 190 3.16 -0.29 -1.97
N GLY A 191 3.80 -1.26 -2.61
CA GLY A 191 3.36 -1.77 -3.90
C GLY A 191 3.43 -0.70 -4.97
N LEU A 192 2.28 -0.40 -5.57
CA LEU A 192 2.13 0.54 -6.68
C LEU A 192 2.16 2.01 -6.26
N ASP A 193 1.99 2.28 -4.97
CA ASP A 193 2.17 3.60 -4.41
C ASP A 193 3.63 3.74 -3.94
N PRO A 194 4.49 4.46 -4.69
CA PRO A 194 5.87 4.70 -4.28
C PRO A 194 5.99 5.70 -3.14
N GLY A 195 4.92 6.45 -2.83
CA GLY A 195 4.97 7.68 -2.06
C GLY A 195 5.78 8.76 -2.78
N ALA A 196 6.48 9.59 -2.02
CA ALA A 196 7.41 10.56 -2.57
C ALA A 196 8.60 9.88 -3.29
N GLU A 197 8.98 10.46 -4.42
CA GLU A 197 10.14 10.03 -5.20
C GLU A 197 11.16 11.16 -5.24
N ALA A 198 12.44 10.81 -5.07
CA ALA A 198 13.56 11.73 -5.16
C ALA A 198 14.53 11.35 -6.30
N GLU A 199 15.41 12.29 -6.67
CA GLU A 199 16.46 12.03 -7.65
C GLU A 199 17.30 10.80 -7.27
N GLY A 200 17.71 10.01 -8.26
CA GLY A 200 18.46 8.77 -8.04
C GLY A 200 17.60 7.54 -7.76
N GLY A 201 16.27 7.63 -7.87
CA GLY A 201 15.35 6.49 -7.77
C GLY A 201 15.03 6.09 -6.33
N VAL A 202 15.24 6.99 -5.37
CA VAL A 202 14.89 6.76 -3.96
C VAL A 202 13.38 6.94 -3.80
N MET A 203 12.70 5.92 -3.28
CA MET A 203 11.26 5.92 -3.05
C MET A 203 10.94 5.90 -1.55
N GLU A 204 9.93 6.67 -1.15
CA GLU A 204 9.47 6.76 0.24
C GLU A 204 9.08 5.39 0.80
N LYS A 205 8.34 4.58 0.01
CA LYS A 205 7.89 3.25 0.44
C LYS A 205 9.04 2.33 0.89
N GLU A 206 10.22 2.44 0.27
CA GLU A 206 11.38 1.61 0.60
C GLU A 206 12.09 2.16 1.83
N LEU A 207 12.27 3.48 1.91
CA LEU A 207 12.86 4.15 3.06
C LEU A 207 12.05 3.87 4.33
N MET A 208 10.72 3.98 4.27
CA MET A 208 9.85 3.79 5.42
C MET A 208 9.77 2.32 5.85
N LEU A 209 9.77 1.37 4.92
CA LEU A 209 9.83 -0.05 5.28
C LEU A 209 11.13 -0.39 6.01
N ASN A 210 12.27 0.05 5.46
CA ASN A 210 13.58 -0.19 6.07
C ASN A 210 13.68 0.48 7.45
N PHE A 211 13.19 1.72 7.57
CA PHE A 211 13.16 2.43 8.84
C PHE A 211 12.24 1.76 9.87
N ALA A 212 11.09 1.22 9.45
CA ALA A 212 10.18 0.48 10.33
C ALA A 212 10.85 -0.78 10.90
N TYR A 213 11.63 -1.51 10.09
CA TYR A 213 12.43 -2.63 10.58
C TYR A 213 13.50 -2.19 11.59
N ASP A 214 14.27 -1.16 11.26
CA ASP A 214 15.32 -0.61 12.14
C ASP A 214 14.74 -0.15 13.50
N LEU A 215 13.59 0.54 13.47
CA LEU A 215 12.88 0.99 14.66
C LEU A 215 12.30 -0.20 15.43
N GLY A 216 11.62 -1.12 14.74
CA GLY A 216 10.99 -2.29 15.33
C GLY A 216 11.99 -3.18 16.09
N GLU A 217 13.17 -3.43 15.51
CA GLU A 217 14.23 -4.20 16.17
C GLU A 217 14.67 -3.56 17.50
N ARG A 218 14.76 -2.22 17.54
CA ARG A 218 15.14 -1.47 18.75
C ARG A 218 14.06 -1.50 19.81
N LEU A 219 12.80 -1.31 19.41
CA LEU A 219 11.65 -1.39 20.30
C LEU A 219 11.56 -2.77 20.95
N VAL A 220 11.66 -3.85 20.16
CA VAL A 220 11.65 -5.22 20.69
C VAL A 220 12.83 -5.47 21.63
N ARG A 221 14.04 -5.03 21.26
CA ARG A 221 15.24 -5.21 22.10
C ARG A 221 15.20 -4.47 23.43
N SER A 222 14.42 -3.40 23.54
CA SER A 222 14.22 -2.70 24.81
C SER A 222 13.50 -3.57 25.86
N GLY A 223 12.76 -4.59 25.43
CA GLY A 223 11.89 -5.41 26.28
C GLY A 223 10.60 -4.71 26.72
N ALA A 224 10.43 -3.43 26.37
CA ALA A 224 9.28 -2.62 26.77
C ALA A 224 8.13 -2.63 25.74
N PHE A 225 8.37 -3.16 24.55
CA PHE A 225 7.43 -3.13 23.43
C PHE A 225 7.40 -4.47 22.68
N GLU A 226 6.21 -4.86 22.26
CA GLU A 226 5.98 -5.81 21.16
C GLU A 226 5.70 -5.01 19.90
N VAL A 227 6.18 -5.46 18.74
CA VAL A 227 6.07 -4.72 17.47
C VAL A 227 5.40 -5.55 16.41
N LEU A 228 4.45 -4.94 15.72
CA LEU A 228 3.77 -5.48 14.54
C LEU A 228 3.86 -4.45 13.41
N LEU A 229 3.91 -4.93 12.17
CA LEU A 229 3.94 -4.06 10.99
C LEU A 229 2.65 -4.21 10.18
N THR A 230 2.16 -3.11 9.60
CA THR A 230 1.04 -3.18 8.65
C THR A 230 1.44 -3.85 7.34
N ARG A 231 2.73 -3.76 6.96
CA ARG A 231 3.34 -4.53 5.88
C ARG A 231 4.78 -4.89 6.17
N GLU A 232 5.17 -6.10 5.76
CA GLU A 232 6.53 -6.64 5.91
C GLU A 232 7.28 -6.72 4.57
N GLY A 233 6.62 -6.33 3.47
CA GLY A 233 7.21 -6.33 2.13
C GLY A 233 6.70 -5.17 1.29
N ASP A 234 7.09 -5.17 0.01
CA ASP A 234 6.64 -4.18 -0.95
C ASP A 234 5.27 -4.56 -1.55
N TYR A 235 4.23 -4.36 -0.76
CA TYR A 235 2.85 -4.50 -1.19
C TYR A 235 1.99 -3.40 -0.58
N PHE A 236 0.93 -3.04 -1.30
CA PHE A 236 -0.02 -2.03 -0.87
C PHE A 236 -0.92 -2.57 0.25
N VAL A 237 -1.26 -1.70 1.20
CA VAL A 237 -2.27 -1.92 2.25
C VAL A 237 -3.14 -0.66 2.31
N SER A 238 -4.47 -0.79 2.20
CA SER A 238 -5.37 0.38 2.27
C SER A 238 -5.36 1.03 3.64
N LEU A 239 -5.72 2.31 3.71
CA LEU A 239 -5.70 3.07 4.97
C LEU A 239 -6.63 2.45 6.03
N GLU A 240 -7.81 2.00 5.63
CA GLU A 240 -8.77 1.32 6.51
C GLU A 240 -8.23 -0.01 7.05
N ARG A 241 -7.55 -0.79 6.21
CA ARG A 241 -6.97 -2.07 6.62
C ARG A 241 -5.84 -1.89 7.62
N ARG A 242 -5.01 -0.85 7.47
CA ARG A 242 -3.95 -0.50 8.43
C ARG A 242 -4.51 -0.30 9.84
N ILE A 243 -5.62 0.43 9.95
CA ILE A 243 -6.33 0.65 11.22
C ILE A 243 -6.95 -0.66 11.73
N ALA A 244 -7.64 -1.40 10.86
CA ALA A 244 -8.28 -2.65 11.24
C ALA A 244 -7.29 -3.66 11.80
N MET A 245 -6.09 -3.77 11.20
CA MET A 245 -5.01 -4.61 11.71
C MET A 245 -4.57 -4.19 13.12
N ALA A 246 -4.46 -2.89 13.40
CA ALA A 246 -4.11 -2.39 14.73
C ALA A 246 -5.14 -2.80 15.78
N HIS A 247 -6.44 -2.73 15.46
CA HIS A 247 -7.51 -3.19 16.34
C HIS A 247 -7.47 -4.70 16.57
N GLN A 248 -7.37 -5.49 15.50
CA GLN A 248 -7.35 -6.95 15.59
C GLN A 248 -6.21 -7.50 16.43
N GLN A 249 -5.05 -6.84 16.35
CA GLN A 249 -3.86 -7.26 17.06
C GLN A 249 -3.79 -6.69 18.49
N GLY A 250 -4.79 -5.89 18.89
CA GLY A 250 -4.78 -5.28 20.22
C GLY A 250 -3.62 -4.30 20.41
N ALA A 251 -3.29 -3.52 19.38
CA ALA A 251 -2.22 -2.52 19.43
C ALA A 251 -2.55 -1.40 20.42
N ASP A 252 -1.63 -1.11 21.33
CA ASP A 252 -1.72 -0.05 22.33
C ASP A 252 -1.29 1.31 21.76
N LEU A 253 -0.51 1.29 20.68
CA LEU A 253 -0.01 2.46 19.96
C LEU A 253 -0.02 2.21 18.45
N PHE A 254 -0.24 3.26 17.67
CA PHE A 254 -0.11 3.22 16.21
C PHE A 254 0.79 4.37 15.71
N LEU A 255 1.85 4.03 14.99
CA LEU A 255 2.81 4.99 14.43
C LEU A 255 2.85 4.82 12.91
N SER A 256 2.30 5.79 12.18
CA SER A 256 2.46 5.87 10.73
C SER A 256 3.76 6.59 10.38
N LEU A 257 4.58 6.00 9.53
CA LEU A 257 5.93 6.45 9.21
C LEU A 257 6.00 6.90 7.75
N HIS A 258 6.38 8.16 7.54
CA HIS A 258 6.40 8.82 6.24
C HIS A 258 7.63 9.71 6.06
N ALA A 259 7.90 10.07 4.80
CA ALA A 259 8.89 11.03 4.40
C ALA A 259 8.48 11.74 3.09
N ASP A 260 7.38 12.50 3.14
CA ASP A 260 6.73 13.07 1.94
C ASP A 260 7.61 14.13 1.22
N SER A 261 7.16 14.52 0.03
CA SER A 261 7.67 15.62 -0.77
C SER A 261 6.64 16.74 -0.86
N VAL A 262 7.03 17.95 -0.47
CA VAL A 262 6.20 19.16 -0.70
C VAL A 262 6.76 19.99 -1.85
N SER A 263 5.86 20.35 -2.77
CA SER A 263 6.13 21.13 -3.99
C SER A 263 6.28 22.64 -3.77
N GLU A 264 5.73 23.17 -2.69
CA GLU A 264 5.76 24.61 -2.37
C GLU A 264 6.29 24.85 -0.95
N GLY A 265 7.61 24.75 -0.76
CA GLY A 265 8.28 25.24 0.45
C GLY A 265 9.50 24.43 0.87
N MET A 266 10.44 25.10 1.56
CA MET A 266 11.60 24.52 2.23
C MET A 266 11.18 23.73 3.50
N ALA A 267 10.15 22.87 3.41
CA ALA A 267 9.82 22.03 4.55
C ALA A 267 10.98 21.07 4.78
N HIS A 268 11.44 21.04 6.02
CA HIS A 268 12.59 20.26 6.41
C HIS A 268 12.48 19.92 7.90
N GLY A 269 13.21 18.88 8.29
CA GLY A 269 13.19 18.32 9.62
C GLY A 269 11.90 17.59 9.96
N THR A 270 11.96 16.78 11.01
CA THR A 270 10.87 15.92 11.43
C THR A 270 9.64 16.72 11.86
N VAL A 271 8.46 16.23 11.46
CA VAL A 271 7.14 16.73 11.87
C VAL A 271 6.30 15.54 12.33
N VAL A 272 5.59 15.69 13.43
CA VAL A 272 4.66 14.69 13.96
C VAL A 272 3.25 15.26 13.91
N TYR A 273 2.33 14.49 13.31
CA TYR A 273 0.93 14.82 13.13
C TYR A 273 0.05 14.01 14.06
N THR A 274 -1.03 14.65 14.52
CA THR A 274 -2.16 14.05 15.22
C THR A 274 -3.45 14.25 14.43
N LEU A 275 -4.47 13.43 14.68
CA LEU A 275 -5.77 13.57 14.03
C LEU A 275 -6.48 14.85 14.50
N SER A 276 -6.97 15.66 13.56
CA SER A 276 -7.89 16.77 13.85
C SER A 276 -8.83 17.02 12.66
N LYS A 277 -10.07 17.46 12.94
CA LYS A 277 -11.01 17.92 11.91
C LYS A 277 -10.47 19.21 11.26
N GLU A 278 -9.93 20.12 12.06
CA GLU A 278 -9.27 21.34 11.60
C GLU A 278 -7.75 21.15 11.50
N ALA A 279 -7.18 21.39 10.32
CA ALA A 279 -5.74 21.30 10.12
C ALA A 279 -4.98 22.51 10.68
N SER A 280 -3.73 22.28 11.08
CA SER A 280 -2.85 23.33 11.64
C SER A 280 -2.50 24.44 10.65
N ASP A 281 -2.41 24.10 9.36
CA ASP A 281 -2.13 25.02 8.26
C ASP A 281 -2.56 24.42 6.91
N LEU A 282 -2.57 25.26 5.87
CA LEU A 282 -2.94 24.83 4.51
C LEU A 282 -1.99 23.76 3.94
N ALA A 283 -0.72 23.76 4.34
CA ALA A 283 0.23 22.74 3.91
C ALA A 283 -0.15 21.36 4.50
N SER A 284 -0.62 21.34 5.75
CA SER A 284 -1.12 20.15 6.44
C SER A 284 -2.41 19.61 5.83
N VAL A 285 -3.31 20.49 5.36
CA VAL A 285 -4.49 20.08 4.55
C VAL A 285 -4.05 19.37 3.28
N LYS A 286 -3.22 20.04 2.47
CA LYS A 286 -2.73 19.48 1.19
C LYS A 286 -1.96 18.17 1.40
N LEU A 287 -1.24 18.05 2.51
CA LEU A 287 -0.50 16.85 2.89
C LEU A 287 -1.48 15.69 3.20
N ALA A 288 -2.45 15.91 4.08
CA ALA A 288 -3.47 14.92 4.38
C ALA A 288 -4.25 14.49 3.12
N GLU A 289 -4.62 15.43 2.25
CA GLU A 289 -5.26 15.12 0.96
C GLU A 289 -4.39 14.25 0.04
N ARG A 290 -3.05 14.45 0.02
CA ARG A 290 -2.15 13.60 -0.77
C ARG A 290 -2.04 12.20 -0.21
N HIS A 291 -1.89 12.07 1.10
CA HIS A 291 -1.86 10.77 1.79
C HIS A 291 -3.18 10.01 1.61
N ASP A 292 -4.31 10.69 1.71
CA ASP A 292 -5.62 10.08 1.50
C ASP A 292 -5.90 9.78 0.00
N ARG A 293 -5.27 10.51 -0.92
CA ARG A 293 -5.32 10.23 -2.36
C ARG A 293 -4.54 8.99 -2.81
N ALA A 294 -3.58 8.52 -2.02
CA ALA A 294 -2.91 7.25 -2.30
C ALA A 294 -3.91 6.11 -2.45
N ASP A 295 -5.02 6.14 -1.68
CA ASP A 295 -6.15 5.23 -1.82
C ASP A 295 -6.91 5.46 -3.16
N LEU A 296 -7.15 6.72 -3.55
CA LEU A 296 -7.86 7.09 -4.80
C LEU A 296 -7.12 6.68 -6.09
N LEU A 297 -5.78 6.73 -6.10
CA LEU A 297 -4.98 6.28 -7.25
C LEU A 297 -5.13 4.77 -7.51
N SER A 298 -5.61 4.02 -6.52
CA SER A 298 -5.91 2.58 -6.58
C SER A 298 -7.41 2.27 -6.80
N GLY A 299 -8.23 3.30 -7.09
CA GLY A 299 -9.60 3.15 -7.59
C GLY A 299 -10.74 3.15 -6.55
N SER A 300 -10.55 3.65 -5.33
CA SER A 300 -11.63 3.75 -4.32
C SER A 300 -12.47 5.02 -4.45
N ASP A 301 -13.80 4.91 -4.41
CA ASP A 301 -14.71 6.04 -4.19
C ASP A 301 -14.87 6.28 -2.67
N LEU A 302 -14.56 7.49 -2.19
CA LEU A 302 -14.62 7.85 -0.77
C LEU A 302 -15.99 8.46 -0.40
N SER A 303 -17.07 7.71 -0.64
CA SER A 303 -18.38 8.06 -0.09
C SER A 303 -18.68 7.19 1.14
N THR A 304 -18.42 7.77 2.31
CA THR A 304 -18.81 7.22 3.62
C THR A 304 -20.32 7.07 3.70
N VAL A 305 -20.76 5.94 4.29
CA VAL A 305 -22.06 5.82 4.96
C VAL A 305 -21.77 6.01 6.45
N ASP A 306 -21.90 7.24 6.94
CA ASP A 306 -21.88 7.52 8.38
C ASP A 306 -23.32 7.49 8.93
N ASP A 307 -23.54 6.61 9.92
CA ASP A 307 -24.71 6.67 10.80
C ASP A 307 -24.42 7.68 11.92
N GLU A 308 -25.26 8.71 12.06
CA GLU A 308 -25.10 9.85 12.99
C GLU A 308 -24.88 9.43 14.47
N VAL A 309 -25.35 8.24 14.87
CA VAL A 309 -25.16 7.68 16.23
C VAL A 309 -23.76 7.10 16.41
N THR A 310 -23.19 6.50 15.36
CA THR A 310 -21.82 5.95 15.38
C THR A 310 -20.80 7.06 15.53
N ASP A 311 -21.02 8.21 14.90
CA ASP A 311 -20.16 9.39 15.01
C ASP A 311 -20.08 9.96 16.43
N VAL A 312 -21.20 10.01 17.15
CA VAL A 312 -21.21 10.51 18.54
C VAL A 312 -20.43 9.58 19.48
N LEU A 313 -20.58 8.26 19.31
CA LEU A 313 -19.82 7.29 20.11
C LEU A 313 -18.32 7.35 19.78
N LEU A 314 -17.99 7.53 18.51
CA LEU A 314 -16.62 7.69 18.03
C LEU A 314 -15.97 8.98 18.58
N ASP A 315 -16.70 10.08 18.57
CA ASP A 315 -16.24 11.36 19.12
C ASP A 315 -16.06 11.28 20.65
N LEU A 316 -16.90 10.53 21.37
CA LEU A 316 -16.72 10.27 22.80
C LEU A 316 -15.45 9.43 23.08
N ALA A 317 -15.24 8.34 22.33
CA ALA A 317 -14.03 7.52 22.46
C ALA A 317 -12.75 8.35 22.20
N ARG A 318 -12.80 9.25 21.20
CA ARG A 318 -11.69 10.16 20.88
C ARG A 318 -11.40 11.20 21.96
N GLN A 319 -12.36 11.52 22.82
CA GLN A 319 -12.16 12.48 23.90
C GLN A 319 -11.06 12.03 24.88
N GLU A 320 -10.90 10.71 25.07
CA GLU A 320 -9.84 10.14 25.91
C GLU A 320 -8.55 9.87 25.13
N THR A 321 -8.68 9.42 23.87
CA THR A 321 -7.53 9.03 23.04
C THR A 321 -6.75 10.23 22.51
N HIS A 322 -7.42 11.33 22.13
CA HIS A 322 -6.76 12.47 21.51
C HIS A 322 -5.69 13.13 22.40
N PRO A 323 -5.94 13.42 23.70
CA PRO A 323 -4.89 13.92 24.59
C PRO A 323 -3.69 12.98 24.72
N ARG A 324 -3.92 11.66 24.67
CA ARG A 324 -2.85 10.64 24.72
C ARG A 324 -2.01 10.65 23.46
N SER A 325 -2.63 10.77 22.27
CA SER A 325 -1.94 10.95 20.99
C SER A 325 -1.12 12.24 20.96
N THR A 326 -1.64 13.34 21.52
CA THR A 326 -0.90 14.60 21.62
C THR A 326 0.31 14.48 22.54
N ALA A 327 0.15 13.86 23.72
CA ALA A 327 1.26 13.61 24.63
C ALA A 327 2.33 12.71 23.99
N LEU A 328 1.90 11.67 23.26
CA LEU A 328 2.78 10.77 22.52
C LEU A 328 3.62 11.53 21.49
N ALA A 329 2.96 12.37 20.67
CA ALA A 329 3.64 13.19 19.68
C ALA A 329 4.66 14.15 20.33
N GLN A 330 4.31 14.76 21.46
CA GLN A 330 5.19 15.66 22.20
C GLN A 330 6.43 14.93 22.74
N SER A 331 6.28 13.78 23.40
CA SER A 331 7.41 13.01 23.91
C SER A 331 8.36 12.55 22.80
N VAL A 332 7.83 12.14 21.65
CA VAL A 332 8.66 11.80 20.48
C VAL A 332 9.43 13.01 19.94
N ILE A 333 8.78 14.17 19.83
CA ILE A 333 9.42 15.42 19.38
C ILE A 333 10.53 15.84 20.34
N GLU A 334 10.28 15.81 21.65
CA GLU A 334 11.24 16.20 22.68
C GLU A 334 12.50 15.33 22.62
N ALA A 335 12.33 14.01 22.56
CA ALA A 335 13.46 13.09 22.45
C ALA A 335 14.27 13.30 21.15
N LEU A 336 13.61 13.58 20.03
CA LEU A 336 14.29 13.92 18.77
C LEU A 336 15.11 15.21 18.88
N MET A 337 14.60 16.22 19.59
CA MET A 337 15.31 17.48 19.83
C MET A 337 16.52 17.29 20.76
N GLU A 338 16.38 16.48 21.81
CA GLU A 338 17.47 16.19 22.77
C GLU A 338 18.64 15.46 22.12
N GLN A 339 18.36 14.55 21.18
CA GLN A 339 19.37 13.86 20.39
C GLN A 339 20.01 14.75 19.30
N GLY A 340 19.60 16.03 19.21
CA GLY A 340 20.10 16.99 18.22
C GLY A 340 19.62 16.73 16.80
N GLY A 341 18.52 15.99 16.64
CA GLY A 341 17.91 15.71 15.34
C GLY A 341 17.37 16.98 14.67
N PRO A 342 17.37 17.06 13.32
CA PRO A 342 16.74 18.17 12.62
C PRO A 342 15.22 18.07 12.76
N VAL A 343 14.66 18.83 13.69
CA VAL A 343 13.22 18.92 13.93
C VAL A 343 12.67 20.21 13.32
N ASN A 344 11.46 20.17 12.76
CA ASN A 344 10.85 21.35 12.17
C ASN A 344 10.59 22.44 13.23
N ARG A 345 10.56 23.71 12.82
CA ARG A 345 10.23 24.83 13.73
C ARG A 345 8.83 24.72 14.36
N ARG A 346 7.89 24.08 13.65
CA ARG A 346 6.55 23.73 14.15
C ARG A 346 6.38 22.22 14.00
N PRO A 347 6.94 21.44 14.94
CA PRO A 347 7.07 20.00 14.77
C PRO A 347 5.80 19.25 15.14
N LEU A 348 4.98 19.77 16.04
CA LEU A 348 3.66 19.21 16.32
C LEU A 348 2.63 19.87 15.42
N ARG A 349 1.89 19.07 14.65
CA ARG A 349 0.81 19.52 13.77
C ARG A 349 -0.39 18.58 13.86
N ALA A 350 -1.48 18.97 13.24
CA ALA A 350 -2.68 18.18 13.15
C ALA A 350 -3.38 18.37 11.80
N ALA A 351 -4.01 17.31 11.29
CA ALA A 351 -4.85 17.32 10.09
C ALA A 351 -5.71 16.05 10.03
N GLY A 352 -6.62 15.98 9.05
CA GLY A 352 -7.61 14.91 8.89
C GLY A 352 -7.09 13.64 8.22
N PHE A 353 -5.89 13.16 8.57
CA PHE A 353 -5.32 11.93 7.98
C PHE A 353 -6.21 10.72 8.23
N SER A 354 -6.58 10.00 7.17
CA SER A 354 -7.47 8.85 7.29
C SER A 354 -6.85 7.72 8.12
N VAL A 355 -5.54 7.49 8.02
CA VAL A 355 -4.82 6.47 8.81
C VAL A 355 -4.81 6.73 10.33
N LEU A 356 -5.05 7.98 10.75
CA LEU A 356 -5.08 8.35 12.17
C LEU A 356 -6.49 8.33 12.79
N LYS A 357 -7.51 7.87 12.05
CA LYS A 357 -8.92 7.92 12.48
C LYS A 357 -9.31 6.96 13.61
N SER A 358 -8.39 6.11 14.09
CA SER A 358 -8.66 5.22 15.23
C SER A 358 -9.22 6.00 16.43
N ALA A 359 -10.23 5.42 17.08
CA ALA A 359 -10.97 6.10 18.15
C ALA A 359 -10.37 5.88 19.53
N ASP A 360 -9.74 4.71 19.72
CA ASP A 360 -9.36 4.12 21.01
C ASP A 360 -7.87 3.75 21.07
N ILE A 361 -7.16 3.82 19.95
CA ILE A 361 -5.70 3.64 19.88
C ILE A 361 -5.05 5.01 19.71
N PRO A 362 -4.15 5.43 20.62
CA PRO A 362 -3.31 6.61 20.40
C PRO A 362 -2.48 6.46 19.13
N SER A 363 -2.67 7.39 18.19
CA SER A 363 -2.12 7.34 16.84
C SER A 363 -1.40 8.63 16.48
N ILE A 364 -0.20 8.51 15.91
CA ILE A 364 0.57 9.62 15.35
C ILE A 364 1.10 9.26 13.96
N LEU A 365 1.29 10.28 13.12
CA LEU A 365 2.02 10.16 11.86
C LEU A 365 3.33 10.93 11.98
N ILE A 366 4.46 10.30 11.67
CA ILE A 366 5.79 10.88 11.75
C ILE A 366 6.30 11.08 10.31
N GLU A 367 6.35 12.34 9.87
CA GLU A 367 7.14 12.75 8.72
C GLU A 367 8.60 12.85 9.18
N LEU A 368 9.39 11.80 8.97
CA LEU A 368 10.77 11.68 9.47
C LEU A 368 11.67 12.80 8.91
N GLY A 369 11.38 13.24 7.69
CA GLY A 369 11.96 14.37 6.98
C GLY A 369 11.27 14.52 5.63
N PHE A 370 11.60 15.55 4.86
CA PHE A 370 10.98 15.76 3.55
C PHE A 370 11.93 15.39 2.41
N MET A 371 11.54 14.47 1.53
CA MET A 371 12.38 14.01 0.42
C MET A 371 12.70 15.12 -0.60
N SER A 372 11.91 16.20 -0.64
CA SER A 372 12.21 17.40 -1.44
C SER A 372 13.32 18.28 -0.86
N SER A 373 13.73 18.08 0.40
CA SER A 373 14.85 18.78 1.03
C SER A 373 16.14 17.99 0.86
N PRO A 374 17.17 18.52 0.17
CA PRO A 374 18.43 17.80 -0.04
C PRO A 374 19.10 17.33 1.25
N ARG A 375 19.03 18.17 2.30
CA ARG A 375 19.56 17.85 3.63
C ARG A 375 18.83 16.67 4.26
N ASP A 376 17.51 16.64 4.15
CA ASP A 376 16.72 15.59 4.77
C ASP A 376 16.84 14.30 3.94
N LEU A 377 16.90 14.38 2.61
CA LEU A 377 17.17 13.23 1.76
C LEU A 377 18.53 12.57 2.09
N GLU A 378 19.57 13.38 2.31
CA GLU A 378 20.89 12.87 2.76
C GLU A 378 20.78 12.15 4.11
N ASN A 379 20.01 12.71 5.04
CA ASN A 379 19.75 12.10 6.34
C ASN A 379 18.94 10.80 6.24
N LEU A 380 17.84 10.82 5.48
CA LEU A 380 16.93 9.70 5.26
C LEU A 380 17.64 8.52 4.59
N THR A 381 18.58 8.78 3.68
CA THR A 381 19.37 7.73 3.02
C THR A 381 20.55 7.24 3.86
N ASN A 382 20.99 8.00 4.88
CA ASN A 382 22.09 7.64 5.78
C ASN A 382 21.66 6.67 6.91
N PRO A 383 22.16 5.41 6.94
CA PRO A 383 21.79 4.44 7.97
C PRO A 383 22.16 4.87 9.40
N ALA A 384 23.28 5.57 9.58
CA ALA A 384 23.71 6.03 10.90
C ALA A 384 22.80 7.15 11.44
N TRP A 385 22.27 8.00 10.56
CA TRP A 385 21.29 9.00 10.94
C TRP A 385 19.95 8.35 11.29
N ARG A 386 19.44 7.42 10.46
CA ARG A 386 18.22 6.66 10.75
C ARG A 386 18.30 5.91 12.07
N ALA A 387 19.44 5.29 12.37
CA ALA A 387 19.69 4.62 13.63
C ALA A 387 19.55 5.55 14.85
N LYS A 388 20.01 6.81 14.74
CA LYS A 388 19.85 7.82 15.79
C LYS A 388 18.40 8.29 15.91
N ALA A 389 17.73 8.52 14.79
CA ALA A 389 16.32 8.92 14.80
C ALA A 389 15.44 7.82 15.42
N ALA A 390 15.67 6.55 15.06
CA ALA A 390 14.97 5.41 15.66
C ALA A 390 15.25 5.27 17.16
N GLN A 391 16.48 5.55 17.60
CA GLN A 391 16.83 5.59 19.03
C GLN A 391 16.08 6.70 19.77
N ALA A 392 15.99 7.90 19.20
CA ALA A 392 15.24 9.01 19.77
C ALA A 392 13.73 8.70 19.87
N ILE A 393 13.15 8.05 18.85
CA ILE A 393 11.75 7.63 18.89
C ILE A 393 11.53 6.61 20.02
N LEU A 394 12.41 5.61 20.18
CA LEU A 394 12.34 4.67 21.31
C LEU A 394 12.37 5.40 22.66
N GLU A 395 13.26 6.37 22.84
CA GLU A 395 13.36 7.16 24.07
C GLU A 395 12.08 7.96 24.34
N GLY A 396 11.51 8.60 23.31
CA GLY A 396 10.23 9.30 23.41
C GLY A 396 9.06 8.38 23.74
N LEU A 397 9.02 7.16 23.19
CA LEU A 397 8.00 6.17 23.50
C LEU A 397 8.12 5.64 24.94
N MET A 398 9.34 5.45 25.45
CA MET A 398 9.59 5.07 26.83
C MET A 398 9.12 6.16 27.80
N ALA A 399 9.49 7.42 27.54
CA ALA A 399 9.06 8.56 28.35
C ALA A 399 7.52 8.71 28.36
N TRP A 400 6.89 8.58 27.19
CA TRP A 400 5.43 8.61 27.09
C TRP A 400 4.78 7.46 27.86
N ARG A 401 5.31 6.23 27.74
CA ARG A 401 4.78 5.06 28.45
C ARG A 401 4.77 5.28 29.97
N GLU A 402 5.83 5.86 30.51
CA GLU A 402 5.93 6.18 31.94
C GLU A 402 4.88 7.22 32.37
N ASP A 403 4.76 8.33 31.63
CA ASP A 403 3.79 9.39 31.94
C ASP A 403 2.33 8.91 31.78
N ASP A 404 2.04 8.17 30.71
CA ASP A 404 0.69 7.63 30.44
C ASP A 404 0.26 6.62 31.51
N THR A 405 1.20 5.80 32.01
CA THR A 405 0.94 4.87 33.13
C THR A 405 0.65 5.63 34.42
N ALA A 406 1.44 6.68 34.73
CA ALA A 406 1.23 7.52 35.91
C ALA A 406 -0.12 8.25 35.87
N ARG A 407 -0.52 8.78 34.71
CA ARG A 407 -1.83 9.44 34.52
C ARG A 407 -3.00 8.48 34.69
N ARG A 408 -2.91 7.27 34.13
CA ARG A 408 -3.95 6.24 34.29
C ARG A 408 -4.16 5.83 35.75
N ALA A 409 -3.11 5.85 36.58
CA ALA A 409 -3.23 5.60 38.01
C ALA A 409 -3.97 6.71 38.76
N LEU A 410 -3.86 7.97 38.32
CA LEU A 410 -4.54 9.12 38.93
C LEU A 410 -6.02 9.20 38.56
N VAL A 411 -6.39 8.83 37.34
CA VAL A 411 -7.81 8.85 36.88
C VAL A 411 -8.66 7.77 37.54
N ARG A 412 -8.04 6.69 38.04
CA ARG A 412 -8.72 5.57 38.72
C ARG A 412 -8.93 5.79 40.23
N GLN A 413 -8.44 6.89 40.79
CA GLN A 413 -8.69 7.33 42.18
C GLN A 413 -9.85 8.31 42.22
#